data_AF-A0A7Z9BQL2-F1
#
_entry.id   AF-A0A7Z9BQL2-F1
#
_cell.length_a   1.000
_cell.length_b   1.000
_cell.length_c   1.000
_cell.angle_alpha   90.00
_cell.angle_beta   90.00
_cell.angle_gamma   90.00
#
_symmetry.space_group_name_H-M   'P 1'
#
loop_
_entity.id
_entity.type
_entity.pdbx_description
1 polymer ?
#
loop_
_entity_poly.entity_id
_entity_poly.type
_entity_poly.pdbx_seq_one_letter_code
_entity_poly.pdbx_strand_id
1 'polypeptide(L)'
;MLFILQYNYNPQGLDTKMRLTPDFFDGTQIEHSETQMPSLSEREQLQEFATHVTQIFSLEAEGIMSPNQAYSQIKSLITELKTRVIGN
;
A
#
# COMPACT_ATOMS: atom_id res chain seq x y z
N MET A 1 -21.52 0.47 -8.82
CA MET A 1 -22.08 -0.60 -7.96
C MET A 1 -21.20 -0.67 -6.72
N LEU A 2 -21.67 -0.16 -5.57
CA LEU A 2 -20.98 -0.21 -4.27
C LEU A 2 -21.83 -1.08 -3.35
N PHE A 3 -21.24 -2.11 -2.73
CA PHE A 3 -21.90 -2.91 -1.69
C PHE A 3 -21.55 -2.33 -0.32
N ILE A 4 -22.53 -1.73 0.35
CA ILE A 4 -22.44 -1.39 1.78
C ILE A 4 -23.08 -2.56 2.54
N LEU A 5 -22.28 -3.34 3.27
CA LEU A 5 -22.79 -4.32 4.21
C LEU A 5 -23.22 -3.58 5.49
N GLN A 6 -24.53 -3.40 5.66
CA GLN A 6 -25.10 -2.99 6.94
C GLN A 6 -25.06 -4.17 7.92
N TYR A 7 -24.26 -4.06 8.96
CA TYR A 7 -24.33 -4.95 10.11
C TYR A 7 -25.56 -4.58 10.97
N ASN A 8 -26.44 -5.57 11.16
CA ASN A 8 -27.64 -5.50 11.98
C ASN A 8 -27.25 -5.71 13.46
N TYR A 9 -27.19 -4.65 14.25
CA TYR A 9 -26.91 -4.70 15.69
C TYR A 9 -28.22 -4.64 16.48
N ASN A 10 -28.55 -5.72 17.19
CA ASN A 10 -29.71 -5.84 18.07
C ASN A 10 -29.31 -5.47 19.52
N PRO A 11 -29.83 -4.40 20.14
CA PRO A 11 -29.32 -3.93 21.43
C PRO A 11 -30.33 -4.13 22.56
N GLN A 12 -30.48 -5.33 23.14
CA GLN A 12 -31.19 -5.46 24.43
C GLN A 12 -30.60 -6.58 25.30
N GLY A 13 -29.93 -6.18 26.37
CA GLY A 13 -29.38 -7.06 27.40
C GLY A 13 -28.31 -6.37 28.24
N LEU A 14 -28.68 -5.24 28.87
CA LEU A 14 -27.81 -4.45 29.73
C LEU A 14 -27.72 -5.13 31.10
N ASP A 15 -26.53 -5.51 31.55
CA ASP A 15 -26.23 -5.51 32.99
C ASP A 15 -24.79 -5.06 33.23
N THR A 16 -24.66 -4.22 34.25
CA THR A 16 -23.59 -3.24 34.40
C THR A 16 -22.59 -3.77 35.40
N LYS A 17 -21.36 -4.06 34.96
CA LYS A 17 -20.18 -4.06 35.83
C LYS A 17 -19.06 -3.36 35.12
N MET A 18 -18.95 -2.05 35.37
CA MET A 18 -17.67 -1.37 35.22
C MET A 18 -16.67 -2.06 36.15
N ARG A 19 -15.74 -2.82 35.58
CA ARG A 19 -14.43 -3.00 36.21
C ARG A 19 -13.37 -3.43 35.18
N LEU A 20 -12.46 -2.49 34.97
CA LEU A 20 -11.07 -2.60 34.52
C LEU A 20 -10.88 -2.99 33.05
N THR A 21 -10.52 -1.96 32.27
CA THR A 21 -9.49 -1.98 31.22
C THR A 21 -8.87 -3.36 31.01
N PRO A 22 -8.99 -3.97 29.81
CA PRO A 22 -8.14 -5.10 29.53
C PRO A 22 -6.69 -4.61 29.62
N ASP A 23 -5.97 -5.15 30.60
CA ASP A 23 -4.53 -5.00 30.76
C ASP A 23 -3.86 -5.55 29.48
N PHE A 24 -3.70 -4.67 28.49
CA PHE A 24 -2.86 -4.91 27.31
C PHE A 24 -1.48 -4.25 27.47
N PHE A 25 -1.06 -3.97 28.71
CA PHE A 25 0.33 -3.71 29.02
C PHE A 25 0.98 -5.01 29.50
N ASP A 26 1.18 -5.94 28.57
CA ASP A 26 2.18 -6.98 28.73
C ASP A 26 3.07 -7.03 27.47
N GLY A 27 4.20 -6.34 27.58
CA GLY A 27 5.49 -6.83 27.07
C GLY A 27 5.72 -7.00 25.58
N THR A 28 4.83 -6.58 24.68
CA THR A 28 5.16 -6.49 23.25
C THR A 28 5.03 -5.04 22.80
N GLN A 29 6.16 -4.33 22.77
CA GLN A 29 6.30 -3.16 21.92
C GLN A 29 6.07 -3.65 20.49
N ILE A 30 4.83 -3.55 20.01
CA ILE A 30 4.58 -3.61 18.58
C ILE A 30 5.24 -2.33 18.07
N GLU A 31 6.42 -2.51 17.49
CA GLU A 31 7.11 -1.48 16.73
C GLU A 31 6.08 -0.95 15.71
N HIS A 32 5.55 0.25 15.94
CA HIS A 32 4.61 0.91 15.03
C HIS A 32 5.34 1.42 13.78
N SER A 33 6.14 0.57 13.14
CA SER A 33 6.89 0.88 11.92
C SER A 33 6.00 0.77 10.66
N GLU A 34 4.80 0.19 10.78
CA GLU A 34 3.96 -0.18 9.63
C GLU A 34 3.07 0.95 9.09
N THR A 35 3.12 2.16 9.68
CA THR A 35 2.29 3.30 9.25
C THR A 35 3.07 4.58 8.97
N GLN A 36 4.37 4.48 8.70
CA GLN A 36 5.09 5.65 8.22
C GLN A 36 4.63 5.95 6.79
N MET A 37 3.80 7.00 6.65
CA MET A 37 3.46 7.51 5.33
C MET A 37 4.77 7.88 4.61
N PRO A 38 4.96 7.42 3.37
CA PRO A 38 6.12 7.84 2.60
C PRO A 38 6.13 9.36 2.54
N SER A 39 7.33 9.93 2.66
CA SER A 39 7.57 11.35 2.49
C SER A 39 6.96 11.82 1.16
N LEU A 40 6.68 13.12 1.07
CA LEU A 40 6.12 13.69 -0.17
C LEU A 40 7.00 13.37 -1.39
N SER A 41 8.32 13.38 -1.22
CA SER A 41 9.30 13.00 -2.25
C SER A 41 9.15 11.54 -2.69
N GLU A 42 9.05 10.61 -1.73
CA GLU A 42 8.86 9.18 -2.04
C GLU A 42 7.52 8.92 -2.75
N ARG A 43 6.47 9.67 -2.39
CA ARG A 43 5.16 9.56 -3.06
C ARG A 43 5.21 10.03 -4.51
N GLU A 44 5.85 11.17 -4.76
CA GLU A 44 6.04 11.69 -6.12
C GLU A 44 6.84 10.69 -6.98
N GLN A 45 7.91 10.10 -6.42
CA GLN A 45 8.71 9.09 -7.10
C GLN A 45 7.92 7.81 -7.40
N LEU A 46 7.09 7.33 -6.46
CA LEU A 46 6.23 6.17 -6.67
C LEU A 46 5.14 6.46 -7.73
N GLN A 47 4.59 7.68 -7.75
CA GLN A 47 3.61 8.10 -8.74
C GLN A 47 4.23 8.22 -10.14
N GLU A 48 5.43 8.78 -10.24
CA GLU A 48 6.21 8.84 -11.49
C GLU A 48 6.48 7.41 -12.01
N PHE A 49 6.95 6.52 -11.14
CA PHE A 49 7.16 5.11 -11.47
C PHE A 49 5.89 4.43 -12.00
N ALA A 50 4.76 4.57 -11.29
CA ALA A 50 3.49 3.99 -11.72
C ALA A 50 3.02 4.53 -13.08
N THR A 51 3.25 5.82 -13.34
CA THR A 51 2.95 6.47 -14.62
C THR A 51 3.77 5.85 -15.75
N HIS A 52 5.07 5.70 -15.56
CA HIS A 52 5.95 5.08 -16.57
C HIS A 52 5.62 3.62 -16.85
N VAL A 53 5.34 2.82 -15.80
CA VAL A 53 4.93 1.42 -15.98
C VAL A 53 3.61 1.31 -16.75
N THR A 54 2.65 2.19 -16.47
CA THR A 54 1.36 2.21 -17.17
C THR A 54 1.53 2.55 -18.66
N GLN A 55 2.41 3.51 -18.97
CA GLN A 55 2.74 3.86 -20.35
C GLN A 55 3.38 2.68 -21.08
N ILE A 56 4.32 1.98 -20.45
CA ILE A 56 4.97 0.80 -21.03
C ILE A 56 3.95 -0.30 -21.36
N PHE A 57 3.03 -0.60 -20.44
CA PHE A 57 1.97 -1.58 -20.70
C PHE A 57 1.03 -1.12 -21.82
N SER A 58 0.74 0.17 -21.92
CA SER A 58 -0.08 0.71 -23.01
C SER A 58 0.60 0.49 -24.36
N LEU A 59 1.90 0.77 -24.46
CA LEU A 59 2.70 0.55 -25.68
C LEU A 59 2.81 -0.93 -26.05
N GLU A 60 2.89 -1.82 -25.06
CA GLU A 60 2.89 -3.26 -25.27
C GLU A 60 1.53 -3.77 -25.77
N ALA A 61 0.44 -3.32 -25.15
CA ALA A 61 -0.93 -3.66 -25.56
C ALA A 61 -1.28 -3.14 -26.96
N GLU A 62 -0.73 -1.99 -27.36
CA GLU A 62 -0.86 -1.44 -28.72
C GLU A 62 0.03 -2.16 -29.75
N GLY A 63 0.88 -3.10 -29.31
CA GLY A 63 1.82 -3.82 -30.18
C GLY A 63 3.00 -2.97 -30.68
N ILE A 64 3.17 -1.76 -30.14
CA ILE A 64 4.27 -0.85 -30.47
C ILE A 64 5.57 -1.33 -29.81
N MET A 65 5.46 -1.94 -28.63
CA MET A 65 6.58 -2.49 -27.87
C MET A 65 6.43 -4.00 -27.69
N SER A 66 7.52 -4.77 -27.88
CA SER A 66 7.47 -6.21 -27.60
C SER A 66 7.46 -6.49 -26.09
N PRO A 67 6.90 -7.63 -25.63
CA PRO A 67 6.89 -8.01 -24.23
C PRO A 67 8.29 -8.03 -23.58
N ASN A 68 9.31 -8.47 -24.33
CA ASN A 68 10.69 -8.51 -23.85
C ASN A 68 11.27 -7.11 -23.64
N GLN A 69 10.93 -6.16 -24.51
CA GLN A 69 11.32 -4.75 -24.35
C GLN A 69 10.61 -4.12 -23.16
N ALA A 70 9.29 -4.33 -23.04
CA ALA A 70 8.50 -3.85 -21.91
C ALA A 70 9.06 -4.35 -20.57
N TYR A 71 9.34 -5.66 -20.47
CA TYR A 71 9.97 -6.26 -19.30
C TYR A 71 11.32 -5.63 -18.98
N SER A 72 12.18 -5.44 -19.99
CA SER A 72 13.51 -4.85 -19.80
C SER A 72 13.43 -3.41 -19.29
N GLN A 73 12.50 -2.61 -19.81
CA GLN A 73 12.29 -1.23 -19.35
C GLN A 73 11.75 -1.17 -17.92
N ILE A 74 10.73 -1.97 -17.59
CA ILE A 74 10.19 -2.04 -16.23
C ILE A 74 11.29 -2.47 -15.24
N LYS A 75 12.14 -3.42 -15.61
CA LYS A 75 13.27 -3.85 -14.79
C LYS A 75 14.27 -2.70 -14.53
N SER A 76 14.54 -1.85 -15.51
CA SER A 76 15.37 -0.65 -15.34
C SER A 76 14.73 0.32 -14.35
N LEU A 77 13.44 0.63 -14.53
CA LEU A 77 12.69 1.52 -13.65
C LEU A 77 12.66 1.03 -12.19
N ILE A 78 12.50 -0.28 -11.96
CA ILE A 78 12.56 -0.86 -10.61
C ILE A 78 13.94 -0.68 -9.99
N THR A 79 15.00 -0.84 -10.78
CA THR A 79 16.38 -0.66 -10.32
C THR A 79 16.61 0.80 -9.91
N GLU A 80 16.18 1.75 -10.74
CA GLU A 80 16.28 3.19 -10.45
C GLU A 80 15.48 3.59 -9.21
N LEU A 81 14.25 3.08 -9.06
CA LEU A 81 13.43 3.33 -7.88
C LEU A 81 14.11 2.82 -6.61
N LYS A 82 14.67 1.60 -6.65
CA LYS A 82 15.41 1.03 -5.52
C LYS A 82 16.60 1.90 -5.13
N THR A 83 17.39 2.36 -6.09
CA THR A 83 18.53 3.25 -5.83
C THR A 83 18.10 4.58 -5.21
N ARG A 84 16.97 5.15 -5.64
CA ARG A 84 16.46 6.42 -5.12
C ARG A 84 15.85 6.30 -3.72
N VAL A 85 15.17 5.19 -3.40
CA VAL A 85 14.46 4.98 -2.13
C VAL A 85 15.36 4.43 -1.04
N ILE A 86 16.24 3.47 -1.36
CA ILE A 86 17.10 2.82 -0.36
C ILE A 86 18.39 3.63 -0.13
N GLY A 87 18.77 4.48 -1.09
CA GLY A 87 20.10 5.11 -1.11
C GLY A 87 21.20 4.08 -1.39
N ASN A 88 22.37 4.56 -1.82
CA ASN A 88 23.58 3.73 -1.85
C ASN A 88 24.13 3.49 -0.45
#